data_AF-A0A7K9BUG4-F1
#
_entry.id   AF-A0A7K9BUG4-F1
#
_cell.length_a   1.000
_cell.length_b   1.000
_cell.length_c   1.000
_cell.angle_alpha   90.00
_cell.angle_beta   90.00
_cell.angle_gamma   90.00
#
_symmetry.space_group_name_H-M   'P 1'
#
loop_
_entity.id
_entity.type
_entity.pdbx_description
1 polymer ?
#
loop_
_entity_poly.entity_id
_entity_poly.type
_entity_poly.pdbx_seq_one_letter_code
_entity_poly.pdbx_strand_id
1 'polypeptide(L)'
;RKHLQEIPSSSSNVSATFTWDWDSSKTSEFLSGMGVSVLKKDKLGNENTPQDLLMSSSCPPQKRQKVKEREKDFVIVRRPRLLREAESGISWDVLPDELLLAIFAYLPLSDLLKVSLICKRWHRLSFDESLWQTLDLTGRNLLPGVIGQLLPAGVTVFRCPRSCIGNPLFKTSKPLRVQHMDLSNCTVSVEDLQSILCQCERLQNLSLEGLVLSDDIIKSIAKNSSLVRLNLCGCSGFSAEALELMLSSCSVLEELNLSWCDFTATHVKAAVNHITSKVTQLNLSGYRQNLQITDVKTLVERCPLLVHLDLSDSVMLKPECFPYFHQLIFLQHLCLSRCYQISPAALVELGEIPTLKTLQVFGIVTDSSLQLLRETLPDIKINCSHFTSIARPTVGSKKNHDIWGIKCRLTLRNTSG
;
A
#
# COMPACT_ATOMS: atom_id res chain seq x y z
N ARG A 1 -24.23 -62.27 19.88
CA ARG A 1 -22.87 -62.64 20.36
C ARG A 1 -22.04 -61.37 20.19
N LYS A 2 -21.72 -60.66 21.28
CA LYS A 2 -20.49 -60.78 22.09
C LYS A 2 -19.25 -60.31 21.30
N HIS A 3 -18.40 -59.38 21.78
CA HIS A 3 -18.25 -58.85 23.15
C HIS A 3 -18.27 -57.32 23.25
N LEU A 4 -18.85 -56.82 24.34
CA LEU A 4 -18.49 -55.54 24.98
C LEU A 4 -17.43 -55.82 26.05
N GLN A 5 -16.69 -54.78 26.46
CA GLN A 5 -15.99 -54.70 27.75
C GLN A 5 -16.01 -53.26 28.27
N GLU A 6 -15.82 -53.09 29.56
CA GLU A 6 -16.53 -52.05 30.34
C GLU A 6 -15.62 -50.94 30.91
N ILE A 7 -16.28 -49.86 31.34
CA ILE A 7 -15.68 -48.69 32.01
C ILE A 7 -15.67 -48.93 33.53
N PRO A 8 -14.58 -48.61 34.24
CA PRO A 8 -14.63 -48.25 35.65
C PRO A 8 -14.56 -46.71 35.80
N SER A 9 -15.53 -46.12 36.49
CA SER A 9 -15.52 -44.71 36.87
C SER A 9 -14.80 -44.50 38.20
N SER A 10 -13.99 -43.44 38.30
CA SER A 10 -13.53 -42.93 39.60
C SER A 10 -13.35 -41.41 39.54
N SER A 11 -13.84 -40.73 40.56
CA SER A 11 -13.76 -39.28 40.71
C SER A 11 -12.67 -38.90 41.70
N SER A 12 -11.83 -37.92 41.34
CA SER A 12 -11.07 -37.16 42.34
C SER A 12 -10.78 -35.75 41.83
N ASN A 13 -11.24 -34.75 42.58
CA ASN A 13 -10.77 -33.37 42.44
C ASN A 13 -9.55 -33.22 43.34
N VAL A 14 -8.41 -32.79 42.79
CA VAL A 14 -7.23 -32.41 43.59
C VAL A 14 -6.80 -31.01 43.18
N SER A 15 -7.06 -30.03 44.06
CA SER A 15 -6.55 -28.67 43.92
C SER A 15 -5.09 -28.63 44.36
N ALA A 16 -4.18 -28.25 43.47
CA ALA A 16 -2.76 -28.08 43.76
C ALA A 16 -2.34 -26.63 43.50
N THR A 17 -2.34 -25.81 44.56
CA THR A 17 -1.80 -24.45 44.54
C THR A 17 -0.28 -24.50 44.47
N PHE A 18 0.35 -23.70 43.61
CA PHE A 18 1.81 -23.61 43.53
C PHE A 18 2.29 -22.18 43.80
N THR A 19 2.92 -21.98 44.95
CA THR A 19 3.47 -20.68 45.39
C THR A 19 4.91 -20.51 44.88
N TRP A 20 5.24 -19.30 44.42
CA TRP A 20 6.61 -18.89 44.13
C TRP A 20 7.10 -18.00 45.26
N ASP A 21 7.93 -18.55 46.16
CA ASP A 21 8.69 -17.73 47.10
C ASP A 21 9.86 -17.04 46.38
N TRP A 22 10.03 -15.74 46.64
CA TRP A 22 11.07 -14.91 46.03
C TRP A 22 12.06 -14.42 47.10
N ASP A 23 13.25 -14.98 47.08
CA ASP A 23 14.33 -14.62 48.02
C ASP A 23 14.94 -13.24 47.66
N SER A 24 14.88 -12.32 48.61
CA SER A 24 15.34 -10.93 48.45
C SER A 24 16.85 -10.75 48.63
N SER A 25 17.59 -11.78 49.04
CA SER A 25 19.01 -11.68 49.40
C SER A 25 19.98 -11.44 48.22
N LYS A 26 19.57 -11.72 46.98
CA LYS A 26 20.46 -11.74 45.80
C LYS A 26 20.60 -10.44 45.00
N THR A 27 19.95 -9.35 45.41
CA THR A 27 20.00 -8.06 44.68
C THR A 27 21.05 -7.08 45.20
N SER A 28 21.69 -7.35 46.34
CA SER A 28 22.66 -6.46 46.99
C SER A 28 24.00 -6.37 46.25
N GLU A 29 24.50 -7.47 45.68
CA GLU A 29 25.81 -7.51 45.01
C GLU A 29 25.80 -6.83 43.63
N PHE A 30 24.63 -6.70 42.98
CA PHE A 30 24.53 -6.19 41.61
C PHE A 30 24.53 -4.65 41.49
N LEU A 31 24.39 -3.92 42.59
CA LEU A 31 24.20 -2.45 42.58
C LEU A 31 25.45 -1.64 42.99
N SER A 32 26.49 -2.28 43.54
CA SER A 32 27.75 -1.61 43.90
C SER A 32 28.56 -1.09 42.70
N GLY A 33 28.22 -1.49 41.48
CA GLY A 33 28.94 -1.12 40.25
C GLY A 33 28.58 0.24 39.63
N MET A 34 27.57 0.96 40.15
CA MET A 34 27.02 2.15 39.46
C MET A 34 27.01 3.47 40.26
N GLY A 35 27.74 3.54 41.38
CA GLY A 35 28.32 4.80 41.87
C GLY A 35 27.39 5.99 42.20
N VAL A 36 26.13 5.77 42.58
CA VAL A 36 25.20 6.85 42.99
C VAL A 36 24.77 6.67 44.45
N SER A 37 24.94 7.71 45.27
CA SER A 37 24.56 7.74 46.69
C SER A 37 23.09 8.10 46.92
N VAL A 38 22.45 7.44 47.89
CA VAL A 38 21.04 7.70 48.27
C VAL A 38 20.89 9.03 49.00
N LEU A 39 20.11 9.95 48.43
CA LEU A 39 19.66 11.17 49.11
C LEU A 39 18.30 10.98 49.81
N LYS A 40 18.11 11.69 50.92
CA LYS A 40 16.92 11.59 51.79
C LYS A 40 15.81 12.57 51.38
N LYS A 41 14.66 12.38 52.03
CA LYS A 41 13.33 12.93 51.70
C LYS A 41 12.90 13.95 52.76
N ASP A 42 12.39 15.11 52.33
CA ASP A 42 11.81 16.14 53.21
C ASP A 42 10.40 16.60 52.77
N LYS A 43 9.76 17.49 53.55
CA LYS A 43 8.30 17.75 53.50
C LYS A 43 7.87 19.23 53.64
N LEU A 44 6.73 19.54 52.99
CA LEU A 44 5.69 20.54 53.32
C LEU A 44 5.96 22.06 53.15
N GLY A 45 4.90 22.79 52.75
CA GLY A 45 4.83 24.27 52.66
C GLY A 45 3.49 24.74 52.07
N ASN A 46 2.90 25.83 52.60
CA ASN A 46 1.49 26.21 52.41
C ASN A 46 1.14 27.11 51.20
N GLU A 47 -0.15 27.02 50.80
CA GLU A 47 -1.12 28.08 50.41
C GLU A 47 -0.68 29.37 49.69
N ASN A 48 -1.44 29.77 48.64
CA ASN A 48 -2.34 30.95 48.67
C ASN A 48 -3.13 31.14 47.35
N THR A 49 -4.24 31.89 47.40
CA THR A 49 -5.17 32.17 46.28
C THR A 49 -5.68 33.61 46.34
N PRO A 50 -5.94 34.27 45.20
CA PRO A 50 -7.00 35.29 45.12
C PRO A 50 -7.99 35.05 43.95
N GLN A 51 -9.12 35.78 43.98
CA GLN A 51 -10.24 35.65 43.02
C GLN A 51 -10.44 36.93 42.17
N ASP A 52 -11.51 36.90 41.36
CA ASP A 52 -12.21 38.02 40.70
C ASP A 52 -11.59 38.67 39.44
N LEU A 53 -12.31 38.54 38.31
CA LEU A 53 -13.20 39.59 37.81
C LEU A 53 -14.07 39.07 36.63
N LEU A 54 -15.28 39.63 36.46
CA LEU A 54 -16.23 39.34 35.37
C LEU A 54 -16.85 40.64 34.83
N MET A 55 -16.98 40.75 33.50
CA MET A 55 -17.90 41.58 32.68
C MET A 55 -17.28 41.76 31.27
N SER A 56 -17.99 41.98 30.15
CA SER A 56 -19.40 41.80 29.71
C SER A 56 -19.43 41.98 28.16
N SER A 57 -20.50 42.00 27.35
CA SER A 57 -21.96 41.74 27.44
C SER A 57 -22.56 41.74 26.02
N SER A 58 -23.37 40.75 25.62
CA SER A 58 -24.30 40.89 24.48
C SER A 58 -25.49 39.91 24.54
N CYS A 59 -26.63 40.33 23.99
CA CYS A 59 -27.97 39.71 23.92
C CYS A 59 -28.76 40.52 22.84
N PRO A 60 -30.05 40.30 22.46
CA PRO A 60 -31.07 39.26 22.78
C PRO A 60 -31.61 38.64 21.43
N PRO A 61 -32.87 38.17 21.22
CA PRO A 61 -34.03 37.93 22.09
C PRO A 61 -34.71 36.54 21.97
N GLN A 62 -35.86 36.39 22.66
CA GLN A 62 -36.58 35.14 22.94
C GLN A 62 -37.68 34.77 21.93
N LYS A 63 -38.09 33.48 21.93
CA LYS A 63 -39.51 33.08 21.81
C LYS A 63 -39.80 31.87 22.71
N ARG A 64 -41.06 31.74 23.18
CA ARG A 64 -41.48 30.85 24.28
C ARG A 64 -42.19 29.58 23.77
N GLN A 65 -42.14 28.50 24.56
CA GLN A 65 -43.28 27.59 24.73
C GLN A 65 -43.36 27.05 26.18
N LYS A 66 -44.51 26.46 26.57
CA LYS A 66 -44.89 26.21 27.97
C LYS A 66 -44.76 24.74 28.39
N VAL A 67 -44.22 24.55 29.60
CA VAL A 67 -44.67 23.66 30.69
C VAL A 67 -45.16 22.25 30.35
N LYS A 68 -44.43 21.24 30.86
CA LYS A 68 -45.06 20.11 31.54
C LYS A 68 -44.13 19.55 32.63
N GLU A 69 -44.57 19.58 33.88
CA GLU A 69 -43.83 18.99 35.00
C GLU A 69 -44.04 17.47 35.06
N ARG A 70 -42.96 16.74 35.36
CA ARG A 70 -42.92 15.65 36.36
C ARG A 70 -41.49 15.26 36.66
N GLU A 71 -41.21 14.86 37.90
CA GLU A 71 -39.83 14.69 38.36
C GLU A 71 -39.16 13.45 37.74
N LYS A 72 -37.86 13.61 37.43
CA LYS A 72 -36.78 12.75 37.93
C LYS A 72 -35.44 13.34 37.49
N ASP A 73 -34.82 14.12 38.37
CA ASP A 73 -33.45 14.55 38.20
C ASP A 73 -32.51 13.35 38.35
N PHE A 74 -32.17 12.73 37.21
CA PHE A 74 -31.10 11.76 37.12
C PHE A 74 -29.76 12.48 37.24
N VAL A 75 -29.43 12.93 38.46
CA VAL A 75 -28.10 13.43 38.80
C VAL A 75 -27.10 12.32 38.51
N ILE A 76 -26.32 12.47 37.44
CA ILE A 76 -25.20 11.57 37.14
C ILE A 76 -24.10 11.89 38.16
N VAL A 77 -24.24 11.30 39.35
CA VAL A 77 -23.19 11.23 40.35
C VAL A 77 -22.05 10.45 39.70
N ARG A 78 -21.10 11.19 39.11
CA ARG A 78 -19.78 10.66 38.79
C ARG A 78 -19.23 10.17 40.11
N ARG A 79 -19.25 8.85 40.34
CA ARG A 79 -18.48 8.22 41.43
C ARG A 79 -17.09 8.85 41.37
N PRO A 80 -16.59 9.47 42.46
CA PRO A 80 -15.18 9.77 42.55
C PRO A 80 -14.44 8.49 42.17
N ARG A 81 -13.41 8.60 41.32
CA ARG A 81 -12.49 7.47 41.19
C ARG A 81 -11.96 7.25 42.60
N LEU A 82 -12.34 6.13 43.22
CA LEU A 82 -11.65 5.66 44.40
C LEU A 82 -10.17 5.71 44.05
N LEU A 83 -9.40 6.43 44.87
CA LEU A 83 -7.94 6.37 44.81
C LEU A 83 -7.62 4.92 45.16
N ARG A 84 -7.46 4.09 44.13
CA ARG A 84 -7.07 2.69 44.26
C ARG A 84 -5.79 2.71 45.07
N GLU A 85 -5.86 2.14 46.27
CA GLU A 85 -4.72 2.08 47.17
C GLU A 85 -3.54 1.48 46.41
N ALA A 86 -2.35 2.02 46.63
CA ALA A 86 -1.19 1.69 45.82
C ALA A 86 -0.74 0.24 46.11
N GLU A 87 -1.33 -0.70 45.38
CA GLU A 87 -0.87 -2.09 45.27
C GLU A 87 0.65 -2.07 45.05
N SER A 88 1.36 -2.85 45.85
CA SER A 88 2.83 -2.83 45.92
C SER A 88 3.49 -3.51 44.71
N GLY A 89 3.31 -2.89 43.54
CA GLY A 89 3.77 -3.39 42.25
C GLY A 89 4.11 -2.25 41.27
N ILE A 90 4.83 -2.59 40.21
CA ILE A 90 5.29 -1.61 39.21
C ILE A 90 4.11 -1.24 38.29
N SER A 91 3.67 0.02 38.38
CA SER A 91 2.56 0.53 37.55
C SER A 91 3.05 0.99 36.17
N TRP A 92 2.66 0.24 35.14
CA TRP A 92 2.92 0.58 33.72
C TRP A 92 2.20 1.85 33.25
N ASP A 93 1.18 2.34 33.99
CA ASP A 93 0.52 3.61 33.67
C ASP A 93 1.43 4.83 33.90
N VAL A 94 2.54 4.69 34.63
CA VAL A 94 3.54 5.75 34.87
C VAL A 94 4.56 5.85 33.72
N LEU A 95 4.70 4.81 32.88
CA LEU A 95 5.64 4.80 31.76
C LEU A 95 5.24 5.89 30.72
N PRO A 96 6.18 6.71 30.19
CA PRO A 96 5.90 7.70 29.15
C PRO A 96 5.28 7.14 27.87
N ASP A 97 4.58 7.99 27.09
CA ASP A 97 3.91 7.61 25.84
C ASP A 97 4.94 7.09 24.82
N GLU A 98 6.11 7.71 24.75
CA GLU A 98 7.20 7.43 23.82
C GLU A 98 7.79 6.03 24.05
N LEU A 99 7.87 5.60 25.31
CA LEU A 99 8.36 4.27 25.67
C LEU A 99 7.28 3.19 25.44
N LEU A 100 5.99 3.52 25.61
CA LEU A 100 4.90 2.63 25.19
C LEU A 100 4.85 2.47 23.66
N LEU A 101 5.08 3.56 22.90
CA LEU A 101 5.20 3.51 21.44
C LEU A 101 6.42 2.69 21.00
N ALA A 102 7.56 2.85 21.67
CA ALA A 102 8.75 2.03 21.42
C ALA A 102 8.48 0.54 21.67
N ILE A 103 7.75 0.17 22.72
CA ILE A 103 7.30 -1.21 22.96
C ILE A 103 6.34 -1.68 21.85
N PHE A 104 5.35 -0.86 21.48
CA PHE A 104 4.36 -1.18 20.44
C PHE A 104 4.97 -1.31 19.03
N ALA A 105 6.13 -0.69 18.76
CA ALA A 105 6.87 -0.83 17.51
C ALA A 105 7.41 -2.26 17.28
N TYR A 106 7.62 -3.05 18.35
CA TYR A 106 7.99 -4.47 18.26
C TYR A 106 6.78 -5.40 18.05
N LEU A 107 5.56 -4.93 18.29
CA LEU A 107 4.36 -5.77 18.17
C LEU A 107 3.96 -5.99 16.70
N PRO A 108 3.64 -7.24 16.29
CA PRO A 108 3.02 -7.51 15.00
C PRO A 108 1.57 -7.00 14.98
N LEU A 109 1.00 -6.87 13.78
CA LEU A 109 -0.34 -6.31 13.58
C LEU A 109 -1.44 -6.98 14.41
N SER A 110 -1.40 -8.30 14.57
CA SER A 110 -2.35 -9.04 15.41
C SER A 110 -2.34 -8.61 16.86
N ASP A 111 -1.17 -8.23 17.38
CA ASP A 111 -0.96 -7.97 18.81
C ASP A 111 -1.04 -6.47 19.10
N LEU A 112 -0.64 -5.62 18.15
CA LEU A 112 -0.95 -4.19 18.15
C LEU A 112 -2.46 -3.95 18.24
N LEU A 113 -3.26 -4.72 17.49
CA LEU A 113 -4.72 -4.66 17.57
C LEU A 113 -5.26 -5.19 18.91
N LYS A 114 -4.64 -6.20 19.54
CA LYS A 114 -5.02 -6.67 20.88
C LYS A 114 -4.75 -5.62 21.95
N VAL A 115 -3.57 -4.98 21.96
CA VAL A 115 -3.24 -3.95 22.97
C VAL A 115 -4.14 -2.72 22.86
N SER A 116 -4.73 -2.45 21.68
CA SER A 116 -5.74 -1.41 21.49
C SER A 116 -7.01 -1.60 22.35
N LEU A 117 -7.25 -2.82 22.87
CA LEU A 117 -8.43 -3.16 23.66
C LEU A 117 -8.21 -3.04 25.18
N ILE A 118 -6.97 -2.85 25.64
CA ILE A 118 -6.61 -2.94 27.07
C ILE A 118 -7.09 -1.71 27.87
N CYS A 119 -6.78 -0.50 27.40
CA CYS A 119 -7.25 0.73 28.05
C CYS A 119 -7.30 1.91 27.07
N LYS A 120 -7.96 3.02 27.44
CA LYS A 120 -8.12 4.20 26.56
C LYS A 120 -6.78 4.83 26.13
N ARG A 121 -5.74 4.79 26.98
CA ARG A 121 -4.40 5.29 26.65
C ARG A 121 -3.74 4.39 25.60
N TRP A 122 -3.74 3.08 25.85
CA TRP A 122 -3.17 2.08 24.95
C TRP A 122 -3.91 2.05 23.60
N HIS A 123 -5.24 2.24 23.60
CA HIS A 123 -6.02 2.43 22.38
C HIS A 123 -5.50 3.61 21.53
N ARG A 124 -5.36 4.81 22.10
CA ARG A 124 -4.81 5.97 21.38
C ARG A 124 -3.42 5.66 20.82
N LEU A 125 -2.51 5.16 21.65
CA LEU A 125 -1.12 4.90 21.26
C LEU A 125 -0.99 3.77 20.22
N SER A 126 -1.86 2.76 20.26
CA SER A 126 -1.88 1.68 19.28
C SER A 126 -2.29 2.14 17.87
N PHE A 127 -2.92 3.31 17.74
CA PHE A 127 -3.30 3.96 16.49
C PHE A 127 -2.48 5.24 16.21
N ASP A 128 -1.29 5.38 16.81
CA ASP A 128 -0.37 6.46 16.51
C ASP A 128 0.29 6.31 15.12
N GLU A 129 0.44 7.42 14.40
CA GLU A 129 0.96 7.46 13.03
C GLU A 129 2.36 6.86 12.89
N SER A 130 3.18 6.89 13.95
CA SER A 130 4.53 6.28 13.94
C SER A 130 4.48 4.76 13.74
N LEU A 131 3.40 4.10 14.12
CA LEU A 131 3.27 2.64 14.09
C LEU A 131 2.73 2.11 12.76
N TRP A 132 1.93 2.89 12.04
CA TRP A 132 1.10 2.43 10.91
C TRP A 132 1.67 2.68 9.52
N GLN A 133 2.86 3.30 9.42
CA GLN A 133 3.48 3.72 8.15
C GLN A 133 3.42 2.65 7.04
N THR A 134 3.75 1.39 7.32
CA THR A 134 3.81 0.33 6.30
C THR A 134 3.00 -0.93 6.66
N LEU A 135 2.03 -1.27 5.79
CA LEU A 135 0.97 -2.25 6.04
C LEU A 135 0.80 -3.24 4.86
N ASP A 136 0.81 -4.55 5.15
CA ASP A 136 0.53 -5.65 4.20
C ASP A 136 -0.70 -6.48 4.64
N LEU A 137 -1.75 -6.39 3.82
CA LEU A 137 -3.00 -7.16 3.91
C LEU A 137 -3.24 -8.01 2.64
N THR A 138 -2.19 -8.42 1.94
CA THR A 138 -2.24 -9.32 0.75
C THR A 138 -3.10 -10.57 0.99
N GLY A 139 -3.98 -10.90 0.05
CA GLY A 139 -4.74 -12.16 0.07
C GLY A 139 -5.77 -12.27 1.20
N ARG A 140 -6.41 -11.16 1.58
CA ARG A 140 -7.38 -11.11 2.69
C ARG A 140 -8.79 -10.82 2.22
N ASN A 141 -9.78 -11.42 2.88
CA ASN A 141 -11.16 -10.96 2.82
C ASN A 141 -11.36 -9.94 3.94
N LEU A 142 -11.47 -8.65 3.60
CA LEU A 142 -11.54 -7.56 4.57
C LEU A 142 -13.00 -7.16 4.83
N LEU A 143 -13.37 -7.13 6.11
CA LEU A 143 -14.72 -6.77 6.53
C LEU A 143 -15.02 -5.28 6.26
N PRO A 144 -16.30 -4.91 6.08
CA PRO A 144 -16.74 -3.51 6.04
C PRO A 144 -16.14 -2.66 7.17
N GLY A 145 -15.71 -1.45 6.83
CA GLY A 145 -15.10 -0.51 7.76
C GLY A 145 -13.61 -0.72 8.07
N VAL A 146 -13.01 -1.86 7.70
CA VAL A 146 -11.57 -2.11 7.99
C VAL A 146 -10.68 -1.09 7.27
N ILE A 147 -10.88 -0.89 5.97
CA ILE A 147 -10.06 0.06 5.18
C ILE A 147 -10.19 1.51 5.70
N GLY A 148 -11.41 1.97 5.98
CA GLY A 148 -11.69 3.31 6.49
C GLY A 148 -11.37 3.52 7.97
N GLN A 149 -10.97 2.47 8.70
CA GLN A 149 -10.32 2.60 10.01
C GLN A 149 -8.78 2.56 9.88
N LEU A 150 -8.22 1.69 9.03
CA LEU A 150 -6.77 1.46 8.98
C LEU A 150 -6.02 2.51 8.15
N LEU A 151 -6.48 2.91 6.96
CA LEU A 151 -5.74 3.89 6.15
C LEU A 151 -5.62 5.28 6.82
N PRO A 152 -6.66 5.81 7.51
CA PRO A 152 -6.54 7.06 8.26
C PRO A 152 -5.59 7.02 9.48
N ALA A 153 -5.08 5.86 9.88
CA ALA A 153 -4.11 5.74 11.00
C ALA A 153 -2.69 6.21 10.64
N GLY A 154 -2.48 6.82 9.47
CA GLY A 154 -1.18 7.33 9.02
C GLY A 154 -0.42 6.42 8.06
N VAL A 155 -1.10 5.45 7.43
CA VAL A 155 -0.49 4.55 6.44
C VAL A 155 0.09 5.35 5.26
N THR A 156 1.36 5.15 4.96
CA THR A 156 2.05 5.72 3.78
C THR A 156 2.31 4.67 2.71
N VAL A 157 2.46 3.40 3.11
CA VAL A 157 2.67 2.25 2.23
C VAL A 157 1.58 1.21 2.50
N PHE A 158 0.73 0.97 1.51
CA PHE A 158 -0.36 0.00 1.60
C PHE A 158 -0.24 -1.08 0.51
N ARG A 159 0.00 -2.31 0.94
CA ARG A 159 0.06 -3.49 0.09
C ARG A 159 -1.15 -4.38 0.39
N CYS A 160 -2.03 -4.56 -0.58
CA CYS A 160 -3.25 -5.35 -0.42
C CYS A 160 -3.65 -6.20 -1.66
N PRO A 161 -2.75 -6.64 -2.56
CA PRO A 161 -3.14 -7.33 -3.78
C PRO A 161 -3.86 -8.66 -3.52
N ARG A 162 -4.77 -9.02 -4.45
CA ARG A 162 -5.60 -10.24 -4.40
C ARG A 162 -6.48 -10.37 -3.15
N SER A 163 -6.92 -9.23 -2.62
CA SER A 163 -7.81 -9.15 -1.46
C SER A 163 -9.23 -8.76 -1.85
N CYS A 164 -10.22 -9.23 -1.08
CA CYS A 164 -11.59 -8.75 -1.18
C CYS A 164 -11.74 -7.51 -0.30
N ILE A 165 -12.23 -6.41 -0.88
CA ILE A 165 -12.50 -5.13 -0.21
C ILE A 165 -13.94 -4.75 -0.53
N GLY A 166 -14.74 -4.47 0.49
CA GLY A 166 -16.09 -3.92 0.31
C GLY A 166 -16.45 -2.99 1.45
N ASN A 167 -17.19 -1.92 1.16
CA ASN A 167 -17.63 -0.89 2.10
C ASN A 167 -16.50 -0.35 3.01
N PRO A 168 -15.55 0.46 2.52
CA PRO A 168 -14.48 1.06 3.34
C PRO A 168 -14.98 1.86 4.55
N LEU A 169 -16.14 2.52 4.46
CA LEU A 169 -16.80 3.29 5.54
C LEU A 169 -15.85 4.28 6.27
N PHE A 170 -15.22 5.17 5.50
CA PHE A 170 -14.37 6.24 6.03
C PHE A 170 -15.15 7.17 6.98
N LYS A 171 -14.66 7.30 8.21
CA LYS A 171 -15.24 8.17 9.26
C LYS A 171 -14.69 9.60 9.26
N THR A 172 -13.84 9.94 8.29
CA THR A 172 -13.18 11.23 8.19
C THR A 172 -13.10 11.66 6.72
N SER A 173 -13.14 12.97 6.51
CA SER A 173 -12.93 13.62 5.20
C SER A 173 -11.49 14.12 5.01
N LYS A 174 -10.56 13.79 5.92
CA LYS A 174 -9.15 14.13 5.78
C LYS A 174 -8.51 13.30 4.66
N PRO A 175 -7.67 13.90 3.79
CA PRO A 175 -6.96 13.14 2.75
C PRO A 175 -6.00 12.13 3.37
N LEU A 176 -5.87 10.98 2.72
CA LEU A 176 -5.02 9.88 3.16
C LEU A 176 -3.53 10.22 2.93
N ARG A 177 -2.66 9.63 3.75
CA ARG A 177 -1.19 9.82 3.65
C ARG A 177 -0.51 8.80 2.74
N VAL A 178 -1.26 7.95 2.04
CA VAL A 178 -0.71 6.87 1.22
C VAL A 178 0.05 7.46 0.03
N GLN A 179 1.31 7.04 -0.11
CA GLN A 179 2.24 7.37 -1.18
C GLN A 179 2.49 6.17 -2.10
N HIS A 180 2.36 4.95 -1.56
CA HIS A 180 2.60 3.71 -2.29
C HIS A 180 1.42 2.76 -2.06
N MET A 181 0.66 2.43 -3.10
CA MET A 181 -0.55 1.61 -3.01
C MET A 181 -0.59 0.50 -4.06
N ASP A 182 -0.74 -0.75 -3.62
CA ASP A 182 -0.97 -1.92 -4.48
C ASP A 182 -2.29 -2.61 -4.13
N LEU A 183 -3.27 -2.49 -5.03
CA LEU A 183 -4.57 -3.17 -5.00
C LEU A 183 -4.71 -4.17 -6.16
N SER A 184 -3.60 -4.59 -6.77
CA SER A 184 -3.67 -5.41 -7.99
C SER A 184 -4.42 -6.73 -7.77
N ASN A 185 -5.29 -7.06 -8.73
CA ASN A 185 -6.14 -8.26 -8.76
C ASN A 185 -7.07 -8.41 -7.53
N CYS A 186 -7.42 -7.30 -6.87
CA CYS A 186 -8.43 -7.28 -5.80
C CYS A 186 -9.86 -7.55 -6.31
N THR A 187 -10.72 -8.03 -5.42
CA THR A 187 -12.17 -8.02 -5.62
C THR A 187 -12.74 -6.82 -4.86
N VAL A 188 -13.04 -5.73 -5.58
CA VAL A 188 -13.54 -4.46 -5.02
C VAL A 188 -14.57 -3.86 -5.97
N SER A 189 -15.59 -3.17 -5.44
CA SER A 189 -16.55 -2.45 -6.29
C SER A 189 -15.95 -1.15 -6.83
N VAL A 190 -16.46 -0.67 -7.97
CA VAL A 190 -16.04 0.62 -8.56
C VAL A 190 -16.31 1.78 -7.58
N GLU A 191 -17.42 1.74 -6.85
CA GLU A 191 -17.79 2.73 -5.84
C GLU A 191 -16.84 2.69 -4.62
N ASP A 192 -16.53 1.50 -4.10
CA ASP A 192 -15.59 1.34 -2.99
C ASP A 192 -14.18 1.81 -3.38
N LEU A 193 -13.71 1.46 -4.58
CA LEU A 193 -12.41 1.85 -5.10
C LEU A 193 -12.32 3.38 -5.33
N GLN A 194 -13.39 3.99 -5.87
CA GLN A 194 -13.53 5.43 -5.99
C GLN A 194 -13.49 6.11 -4.61
N SER A 195 -14.16 5.55 -3.60
CA SER A 195 -14.20 6.11 -2.24
C SER A 195 -12.83 6.13 -1.54
N ILE A 196 -11.93 5.21 -1.91
CA ILE A 196 -10.55 5.16 -1.42
C ILE A 196 -9.68 6.17 -2.19
N LEU A 197 -9.73 6.13 -3.53
CA LEU A 197 -8.82 6.90 -4.37
C LEU A 197 -9.15 8.39 -4.40
N CYS A 198 -10.42 8.79 -4.22
CA CYS A 198 -10.79 10.21 -4.19
C CYS A 198 -10.17 11.00 -3.01
N GLN A 199 -9.75 10.29 -1.96
CA GLN A 199 -9.02 10.82 -0.79
C GLN A 199 -7.49 10.73 -0.93
N CYS A 200 -6.97 10.16 -2.02
CA CYS A 200 -5.53 9.98 -2.25
C CYS A 200 -4.99 11.09 -3.17
N GLU A 201 -4.20 11.99 -2.60
CA GLU A 201 -3.65 13.18 -3.30
C GLU A 201 -2.11 13.28 -3.14
N ARG A 202 -1.46 12.16 -2.83
CA ARG A 202 -0.01 12.05 -2.51
C ARG A 202 0.64 10.77 -3.06
N LEU A 203 -0.03 10.05 -3.96
CA LEU A 203 0.46 8.80 -4.53
C LEU A 203 1.67 9.06 -5.45
N GLN A 204 2.78 8.39 -5.14
CA GLN A 204 3.99 8.31 -5.95
C GLN A 204 4.02 6.99 -6.73
N ASN A 205 3.59 5.88 -6.14
CA ASN A 205 3.54 4.59 -6.81
C ASN A 205 2.13 3.98 -6.63
N LEU A 206 1.46 3.59 -7.72
CA LEU A 206 0.11 3.03 -7.72
C LEU A 206 0.00 1.81 -8.65
N SER A 207 -0.66 0.76 -8.17
CA SER A 207 -1.01 -0.42 -8.97
C SER A 207 -2.45 -0.83 -8.74
N LEU A 208 -3.25 -0.81 -9.81
CA LEU A 208 -4.65 -1.20 -9.89
C LEU A 208 -4.88 -2.33 -10.92
N GLU A 209 -3.82 -3.03 -11.31
CA GLU A 209 -3.85 -4.08 -12.34
C GLU A 209 -5.00 -5.08 -12.17
N GLY A 210 -5.68 -5.39 -13.27
CA GLY A 210 -6.81 -6.32 -13.33
C GLY A 210 -8.12 -5.79 -12.73
N LEU A 211 -8.21 -4.51 -12.37
CA LEU A 211 -9.44 -3.90 -11.84
C LEU A 211 -10.26 -3.19 -12.92
N VAL A 212 -11.59 -3.28 -12.80
CA VAL A 212 -12.53 -2.40 -13.51
C VAL A 212 -12.53 -1.04 -12.81
N LEU A 213 -12.36 0.02 -13.57
CA LEU A 213 -12.25 1.40 -13.10
C LEU A 213 -13.45 2.24 -13.60
N SER A 214 -13.34 3.56 -13.49
CA SER A 214 -14.26 4.53 -14.07
C SER A 214 -13.52 5.85 -14.34
N ASP A 215 -14.10 6.72 -15.15
CA ASP A 215 -13.57 8.07 -15.39
C ASP A 215 -13.34 8.86 -14.09
N ASP A 216 -14.16 8.67 -13.05
CA ASP A 216 -14.00 9.35 -11.77
C ASP A 216 -12.89 8.75 -10.90
N ILE A 217 -12.56 7.47 -11.07
CA ILE A 217 -11.33 6.88 -10.55
C ILE A 217 -10.12 7.47 -11.28
N ILE A 218 -10.14 7.56 -12.61
CA ILE A 218 -9.04 8.13 -13.39
C ILE A 218 -8.82 9.62 -13.06
N LYS A 219 -9.88 10.41 -12.90
CA LYS A 219 -9.82 11.81 -12.37
C LYS A 219 -9.25 11.86 -10.95
N SER A 220 -9.55 10.88 -10.10
CA SER A 220 -8.97 10.79 -8.75
C SER A 220 -7.47 10.47 -8.80
N ILE A 221 -7.03 9.60 -9.71
CA ILE A 221 -5.60 9.35 -9.96
C ILE A 221 -4.93 10.65 -10.46
N ALA A 222 -5.55 11.36 -11.41
CA ALA A 222 -5.02 12.60 -11.99
C ALA A 222 -4.66 13.70 -10.98
N LYS A 223 -5.31 13.74 -9.80
CA LYS A 223 -4.93 14.63 -8.69
C LYS A 223 -3.48 14.46 -8.22
N ASN A 224 -2.89 13.28 -8.44
CA ASN A 224 -1.60 12.88 -7.90
C ASN A 224 -0.48 13.32 -8.87
N SER A 225 -0.22 14.62 -8.97
CA SER A 225 0.84 15.18 -9.83
C SER A 225 2.27 14.78 -9.43
N SER A 226 2.44 14.03 -8.34
CA SER A 226 3.70 13.43 -7.85
C SER A 226 3.85 11.94 -8.19
N LEU A 227 2.98 11.38 -9.03
CA LEU A 227 2.96 9.96 -9.39
C LEU A 227 4.10 9.59 -10.36
N VAL A 228 5.01 8.75 -9.87
CA VAL A 228 6.24 8.25 -10.51
C VAL A 228 6.05 6.89 -11.18
N ARG A 229 5.27 5.98 -10.59
CA ARG A 229 5.00 4.62 -11.13
C ARG A 229 3.52 4.30 -11.17
N LEU A 230 2.98 4.01 -12.36
CA LEU A 230 1.57 3.66 -12.55
C LEU A 230 1.41 2.32 -13.29
N ASN A 231 0.76 1.36 -12.64
CA ASN A 231 0.37 0.07 -13.23
C ASN A 231 -1.16 -0.07 -13.30
N LEU A 232 -1.70 0.12 -14.50
CA LEU A 232 -3.10 -0.15 -14.86
C LEU A 232 -3.21 -1.37 -15.81
N CYS A 233 -2.24 -2.29 -15.78
CA CYS A 233 -2.24 -3.47 -16.64
C CYS A 233 -3.56 -4.24 -16.55
N GLY A 234 -4.22 -4.51 -17.67
CA GLY A 234 -5.50 -5.25 -17.72
C GLY A 234 -6.70 -4.50 -17.13
N CYS A 235 -6.65 -3.18 -16.97
CA CYS A 235 -7.79 -2.38 -16.50
C CYS A 235 -8.79 -2.07 -17.63
N SER A 236 -10.03 -1.75 -17.25
CA SER A 236 -11.11 -1.38 -18.18
C SER A 236 -12.09 -0.38 -17.55
N GLY A 237 -13.07 0.09 -18.33
CA GLY A 237 -14.19 0.90 -17.82
C GLY A 237 -13.96 2.42 -17.78
N PHE A 238 -12.92 2.95 -18.42
CA PHE A 238 -12.63 4.38 -18.49
C PHE A 238 -12.37 4.87 -19.92
N SER A 239 -12.63 6.15 -20.16
CA SER A 239 -12.57 6.81 -21.47
C SER A 239 -11.17 7.26 -21.91
N ALA A 240 -11.03 7.58 -23.20
CA ALA A 240 -9.79 8.13 -23.76
C ALA A 240 -9.54 9.56 -23.26
N GLU A 241 -10.62 10.31 -23.05
CA GLU A 241 -10.64 11.68 -22.52
C GLU A 241 -10.20 11.72 -21.04
N ALA A 242 -10.63 10.75 -20.24
CA ALA A 242 -10.14 10.59 -18.86
C ALA A 242 -8.66 10.18 -18.81
N LEU A 243 -8.25 9.27 -19.72
CA LEU A 243 -6.85 8.84 -19.86
C LEU A 243 -5.93 10.03 -20.24
N GLU A 244 -6.33 10.84 -21.21
CA GLU A 244 -5.66 12.08 -21.63
C GLU A 244 -5.48 13.06 -20.46
N LEU A 245 -6.56 13.33 -19.71
CA LEU A 245 -6.54 14.20 -18.54
C LEU A 245 -5.54 13.72 -17.46
N MET A 246 -5.53 12.41 -17.19
CA MET A 246 -4.66 11.81 -16.18
C MET A 246 -3.19 11.83 -16.59
N LEU A 247 -2.87 11.44 -17.83
CA LEU A 247 -1.50 11.46 -18.33
C LEU A 247 -0.93 12.89 -18.40
N SER A 248 -1.75 13.86 -18.81
CA SER A 248 -1.38 15.28 -18.82
C SER A 248 -1.12 15.84 -17.41
N SER A 249 -1.79 15.29 -16.39
CA SER A 249 -1.63 15.70 -14.98
C SER A 249 -0.42 15.03 -14.31
N CYS A 250 -0.13 13.77 -14.64
CA CYS A 250 0.96 12.96 -14.08
C CYS A 250 2.33 13.29 -14.71
N SER A 251 2.69 14.57 -14.71
CA SER A 251 3.85 15.10 -15.45
C SER A 251 5.24 14.58 -15.02
N VAL A 252 5.35 13.92 -13.85
CA VAL A 252 6.61 13.38 -13.29
C VAL A 252 6.77 11.87 -13.44
N LEU A 253 5.86 11.21 -14.16
CA LEU A 253 5.83 9.76 -14.33
C LEU A 253 7.10 9.22 -15.00
N GLU A 254 7.72 8.20 -14.40
CA GLU A 254 8.93 7.52 -14.88
C GLU A 254 8.63 6.12 -15.40
N GLU A 255 7.71 5.38 -14.74
CA GLU A 255 7.30 4.03 -15.14
C GLU A 255 5.79 3.96 -15.37
N LEU A 256 5.37 3.48 -16.53
CA LEU A 256 3.97 3.36 -16.92
C LEU A 256 3.67 2.00 -17.55
N ASN A 257 2.66 1.32 -17.02
CA ASN A 257 2.13 0.08 -17.58
C ASN A 257 0.62 0.22 -17.82
N LEU A 258 0.22 0.35 -19.08
CA LEU A 258 -1.18 0.38 -19.53
C LEU A 258 -1.56 -0.89 -20.32
N SER A 259 -0.67 -1.87 -20.36
CA SER A 259 -0.80 -3.02 -21.26
C SER A 259 -2.06 -3.85 -20.99
N TRP A 260 -2.60 -4.46 -22.05
CA TRP A 260 -3.80 -5.32 -21.98
C TRP A 260 -5.09 -4.66 -21.47
N CYS A 261 -5.14 -3.33 -21.34
CA CYS A 261 -6.40 -2.61 -21.19
C CYS A 261 -7.31 -2.79 -22.42
N ASP A 262 -8.62 -2.60 -22.23
CA ASP A 262 -9.65 -2.65 -23.29
C ASP A 262 -9.63 -1.36 -24.14
N PHE A 263 -8.48 -1.08 -24.75
CA PHE A 263 -8.19 0.17 -25.46
C PHE A 263 -8.49 0.07 -26.95
N THR A 264 -9.41 0.91 -27.41
CA THR A 264 -9.60 1.23 -28.83
C THR A 264 -8.44 2.11 -29.34
N ALA A 265 -8.36 2.32 -30.66
CA ALA A 265 -7.37 3.20 -31.26
C ALA A 265 -7.44 4.68 -30.79
N THR A 266 -8.57 5.15 -30.23
CA THR A 266 -8.63 6.48 -29.62
C THR A 266 -7.89 6.54 -28.28
N HIS A 267 -7.98 5.49 -27.46
CA HIS A 267 -7.24 5.37 -26.20
C HIS A 267 -5.73 5.25 -26.44
N VAL A 268 -5.32 4.48 -27.45
CA VAL A 268 -3.89 4.37 -27.83
C VAL A 268 -3.35 5.74 -28.28
N LYS A 269 -4.11 6.49 -29.08
CA LYS A 269 -3.73 7.86 -29.49
C LYS A 269 -3.68 8.83 -28.32
N ALA A 270 -4.68 8.82 -27.44
CA ALA A 270 -4.68 9.61 -26.21
C ALA A 270 -3.44 9.31 -25.36
N ALA A 271 -3.02 8.04 -25.27
CA ALA A 271 -1.81 7.64 -24.57
C ALA A 271 -0.54 8.21 -25.21
N VAL A 272 -0.25 7.90 -26.49
CA VAL A 272 1.02 8.33 -27.12
C VAL A 272 1.14 9.86 -27.26
N ASN A 273 0.01 10.57 -27.32
CA ASN A 273 -0.04 12.04 -27.36
C ASN A 273 0.19 12.72 -26.00
N HIS A 274 -0.06 12.05 -24.87
CA HIS A 274 -0.09 12.69 -23.54
C HIS A 274 0.83 12.07 -22.48
N ILE A 275 1.42 10.90 -22.72
CA ILE A 275 2.50 10.36 -21.88
C ILE A 275 3.61 11.43 -21.72
N THR A 276 4.07 11.69 -20.49
CA THR A 276 5.13 12.68 -20.23
C THR A 276 6.48 12.23 -20.80
N SER A 277 7.27 13.18 -21.29
CA SER A 277 8.61 12.94 -21.86
C SER A 277 9.64 12.42 -20.86
N LYS A 278 9.29 12.39 -19.57
CA LYS A 278 10.08 11.79 -18.47
C LYS A 278 9.95 10.27 -18.34
N VAL A 279 9.01 9.62 -19.03
CA VAL A 279 8.85 8.17 -18.93
C VAL A 279 10.09 7.45 -19.47
N THR A 280 10.71 6.65 -18.61
CA THR A 280 11.87 5.81 -18.94
C THR A 280 11.49 4.34 -19.12
N GLN A 281 10.39 3.89 -18.52
CA GLN A 281 9.88 2.53 -18.70
C GLN A 281 8.40 2.54 -19.08
N LEU A 282 8.07 1.99 -20.25
CA LEU A 282 6.72 2.00 -20.81
C LEU A 282 6.28 0.64 -21.32
N ASN A 283 5.09 0.19 -20.92
CA ASN A 283 4.42 -0.98 -21.48
C ASN A 283 3.07 -0.60 -22.11
N LEU A 284 3.00 -0.78 -23.44
CA LEU A 284 1.82 -0.60 -24.30
C LEU A 284 1.53 -1.89 -25.10
N SER A 285 1.83 -3.06 -24.52
CA SER A 285 1.54 -4.36 -25.15
C SER A 285 0.04 -4.74 -25.12
N GLY A 286 -0.36 -5.64 -26.02
CA GLY A 286 -1.69 -6.27 -26.05
C GLY A 286 -2.70 -5.69 -27.05
N TYR A 287 -2.44 -4.50 -27.62
CA TYR A 287 -3.45 -3.76 -28.42
C TYR A 287 -3.63 -4.23 -29.88
N ARG A 288 -2.81 -5.17 -30.37
CA ARG A 288 -2.97 -5.84 -31.68
C ARG A 288 -3.10 -4.89 -32.88
N GLN A 289 -4.33 -4.63 -33.35
CA GLN A 289 -4.64 -3.76 -34.48
C GLN A 289 -4.88 -2.29 -34.10
N ASN A 290 -4.99 -1.98 -32.80
CA ASN A 290 -5.29 -0.62 -32.33
C ASN A 290 -4.05 0.27 -32.12
N LEU A 291 -2.84 -0.31 -32.16
CA LEU A 291 -1.56 0.41 -32.11
C LEU A 291 -0.87 0.30 -33.47
N GLN A 292 -0.57 1.44 -34.09
CA GLN A 292 -0.02 1.57 -35.43
C GLN A 292 1.43 2.07 -35.41
N ILE A 293 2.14 1.91 -36.54
CA ILE A 293 3.51 2.43 -36.71
C ILE A 293 3.57 3.96 -36.53
N THR A 294 2.50 4.68 -36.89
CA THR A 294 2.37 6.13 -36.62
C THR A 294 2.36 6.46 -35.14
N ASP A 295 1.79 5.59 -34.31
CA ASP A 295 1.65 5.83 -32.88
C ASP A 295 2.99 5.57 -32.17
N VAL A 296 3.76 4.59 -32.65
CA VAL A 296 5.17 4.38 -32.25
C VAL A 296 6.04 5.58 -32.62
N LYS A 297 5.87 6.15 -33.83
CA LYS A 297 6.57 7.36 -34.23
C LYS A 297 6.29 8.52 -33.25
N THR A 298 5.01 8.86 -33.04
CA THR A 298 4.60 9.94 -32.12
C THR A 298 5.10 9.71 -30.70
N LEU A 299 5.11 8.46 -30.23
CA LEU A 299 5.65 8.08 -28.93
C LEU A 299 7.15 8.37 -28.83
N VAL A 300 7.94 7.95 -29.83
CA VAL A 300 9.40 8.16 -29.88
C VAL A 300 9.74 9.66 -29.94
N GLU A 301 9.07 10.42 -30.81
CA GLU A 301 9.30 11.87 -30.97
C GLU A 301 9.02 12.66 -29.68
N ARG A 302 8.15 12.13 -28.79
CA ARG A 302 7.80 12.77 -27.50
C ARG A 302 8.54 12.20 -26.28
N CYS A 303 9.02 10.96 -26.33
CA CYS A 303 9.57 10.23 -25.18
C CYS A 303 11.01 9.74 -25.43
N PRO A 304 12.00 10.65 -25.67
CA PRO A 304 13.37 10.27 -26.01
C PRO A 304 14.15 9.61 -24.86
N LEU A 305 13.63 9.65 -23.62
CA LEU A 305 14.26 9.08 -22.43
C LEU A 305 13.92 7.60 -22.17
N LEU A 306 13.22 6.94 -23.10
CA LEU A 306 12.84 5.53 -22.96
C LEU A 306 14.07 4.60 -22.89
N VAL A 307 14.16 3.90 -21.76
CA VAL A 307 15.14 2.85 -21.45
C VAL A 307 14.53 1.45 -21.63
N HIS A 308 13.24 1.30 -21.32
CA HIS A 308 12.49 0.05 -21.43
C HIS A 308 11.19 0.30 -22.17
N LEU A 309 11.00 -0.36 -23.31
CA LEU A 309 9.82 -0.23 -24.16
C LEU A 309 9.25 -1.62 -24.50
N ASP A 310 8.02 -1.88 -24.06
CA ASP A 310 7.29 -3.11 -24.38
C ASP A 310 6.07 -2.82 -25.24
N LEU A 311 6.12 -3.31 -26.48
CA LEU A 311 5.12 -3.19 -27.53
C LEU A 311 4.64 -4.58 -27.97
N SER A 312 4.80 -5.61 -27.14
CA SER A 312 4.42 -6.98 -27.46
C SER A 312 2.94 -7.11 -27.87
N ASP A 313 2.62 -8.11 -28.70
CA ASP A 313 1.29 -8.34 -29.27
C ASP A 313 0.74 -7.18 -30.13
N SER A 314 1.60 -6.26 -30.58
CA SER A 314 1.24 -5.22 -31.56
C SER A 314 1.38 -5.78 -32.98
N VAL A 315 0.33 -6.44 -33.46
CA VAL A 315 0.27 -7.18 -34.74
C VAL A 315 0.52 -6.28 -35.96
N MET A 316 0.27 -4.98 -35.87
CA MET A 316 0.49 -4.01 -36.96
C MET A 316 1.92 -3.45 -37.03
N LEU A 317 2.82 -3.84 -36.12
CA LEU A 317 4.23 -3.44 -36.19
C LEU A 317 5.02 -4.35 -37.13
N LYS A 318 5.93 -3.71 -37.87
CA LYS A 318 6.76 -4.28 -38.93
C LYS A 318 8.17 -3.65 -38.88
N PRO A 319 9.17 -4.16 -39.63
CA PRO A 319 10.52 -3.57 -39.66
C PRO A 319 10.55 -2.07 -40.01
N GLU A 320 9.56 -1.55 -40.77
CA GLU A 320 9.40 -0.12 -41.05
C GLU A 320 9.29 0.78 -39.78
N CYS A 321 9.12 0.21 -38.58
CA CYS A 321 9.17 0.96 -37.31
C CYS A 321 10.57 1.01 -36.64
N PHE A 322 11.54 0.21 -37.08
CA PHE A 322 12.87 0.14 -36.46
C PHE A 322 13.67 1.46 -36.55
N PRO A 323 13.57 2.28 -37.61
CA PRO A 323 14.20 3.60 -37.64
C PRO A 323 13.72 4.59 -36.57
N TYR A 324 12.60 4.31 -35.87
CA TYR A 324 12.17 5.06 -34.69
C TYR A 324 12.89 4.58 -33.42
N PHE A 325 13.09 3.27 -33.23
CA PHE A 325 13.80 2.74 -32.06
C PHE A 325 15.28 3.19 -32.02
N HIS A 326 15.91 3.38 -33.19
CA HIS A 326 17.25 3.96 -33.31
C HIS A 326 17.38 5.41 -32.80
N GLN A 327 16.27 6.14 -32.64
CA GLN A 327 16.26 7.50 -32.09
C GLN A 327 16.25 7.51 -30.55
N LEU A 328 15.91 6.37 -29.91
CA LEU A 328 15.90 6.21 -28.46
C LEU A 328 17.30 5.88 -27.93
N ILE A 329 18.16 6.90 -27.84
CA ILE A 329 19.58 6.79 -27.47
C ILE A 329 19.87 6.18 -26.08
N PHE A 330 18.84 5.93 -25.27
CA PHE A 330 18.94 5.30 -23.94
C PHE A 330 18.32 3.89 -23.87
N LEU A 331 17.73 3.39 -24.96
CA LEU A 331 16.97 2.15 -25.01
C LEU A 331 17.86 0.93 -24.73
N GLN A 332 17.55 0.22 -23.65
CA GLN A 332 18.29 -0.96 -23.18
C GLN A 332 17.44 -2.24 -23.21
N HIS A 333 16.11 -2.10 -23.17
CA HIS A 333 15.18 -3.22 -23.10
C HIS A 333 14.02 -3.02 -24.08
N LEU A 334 13.95 -3.86 -25.11
CA LEU A 334 12.91 -3.81 -26.14
C LEU A 334 12.13 -5.13 -26.18
N CYS A 335 10.80 -5.06 -26.14
CA CYS A 335 9.93 -6.23 -26.25
C CYS A 335 8.99 -6.07 -27.46
N LEU A 336 9.12 -6.99 -28.42
CA LEU A 336 8.34 -7.09 -29.67
C LEU A 336 7.80 -8.53 -29.82
N SER A 337 7.49 -9.18 -28.70
CA SER A 337 7.00 -10.56 -28.69
C SER A 337 5.64 -10.62 -29.34
N ARG A 338 5.37 -11.65 -30.15
CA ARG A 338 4.10 -11.84 -30.88
C ARG A 338 3.72 -10.69 -31.84
N CYS A 339 4.68 -9.87 -32.27
CA CYS A 339 4.52 -8.90 -33.37
C CYS A 339 4.68 -9.61 -34.74
N TYR A 340 3.70 -10.43 -35.12
CA TYR A 340 3.80 -11.43 -36.19
C TYR A 340 4.12 -10.92 -37.62
N GLN A 341 4.10 -9.62 -37.88
CA GLN A 341 4.52 -9.05 -39.18
C GLN A 341 6.02 -8.71 -39.24
N ILE A 342 6.76 -8.91 -38.14
CA ILE A 342 8.23 -8.80 -38.10
C ILE A 342 8.84 -10.17 -38.40
N SER A 343 9.72 -10.25 -39.39
CA SER A 343 10.46 -11.48 -39.73
C SER A 343 11.70 -11.66 -38.84
N PRO A 344 12.12 -12.90 -38.52
CA PRO A 344 13.35 -13.15 -37.76
C PRO A 344 14.62 -12.56 -38.37
N ALA A 345 14.68 -12.42 -39.70
CA ALA A 345 15.82 -11.84 -40.39
C ALA A 345 15.98 -10.33 -40.13
N ALA A 346 14.86 -9.59 -40.12
CA ALA A 346 14.88 -8.16 -39.85
C ALA A 346 15.29 -7.82 -38.41
N LEU A 347 15.13 -8.75 -37.46
CA LEU A 347 15.56 -8.54 -36.06
C LEU A 347 17.07 -8.29 -35.90
N VAL A 348 17.88 -8.59 -36.92
CA VAL A 348 19.32 -8.25 -36.95
C VAL A 348 19.53 -6.73 -36.97
N GLU A 349 18.65 -5.97 -37.62
CA GLU A 349 18.70 -4.50 -37.70
C GLU A 349 18.61 -3.85 -36.31
N LEU A 350 17.91 -4.48 -35.35
CA LEU A 350 17.83 -4.01 -33.97
C LEU A 350 19.17 -4.14 -33.21
N GLY A 351 20.13 -4.88 -33.76
CA GLY A 351 21.52 -4.95 -33.29
C GLY A 351 22.31 -3.66 -33.50
N GLU A 352 21.87 -2.77 -34.39
CA GLU A 352 22.51 -1.47 -34.65
C GLU A 352 22.21 -0.44 -33.55
N ILE A 353 21.29 -0.74 -32.62
CA ILE A 353 20.97 0.11 -31.45
C ILE A 353 22.05 -0.09 -30.36
N PRO A 354 23.01 0.83 -30.17
CA PRO A 354 24.25 0.57 -29.43
C PRO A 354 24.06 0.45 -27.90
N THR A 355 22.89 0.83 -27.39
CA THR A 355 22.54 0.71 -25.97
C THR A 355 21.69 -0.52 -25.65
N LEU A 356 21.22 -1.28 -26.65
CA LEU A 356 20.28 -2.38 -26.44
C LEU A 356 20.96 -3.57 -25.73
N LYS A 357 20.37 -4.03 -24.62
CA LYS A 357 20.91 -5.10 -23.76
C LYS A 357 20.04 -6.34 -23.72
N THR A 358 18.73 -6.21 -23.95
CA THR A 358 17.80 -7.34 -23.97
C THR A 358 16.71 -7.15 -25.03
N LEU A 359 16.42 -8.22 -25.78
CA LEU A 359 15.37 -8.25 -26.80
C LEU A 359 14.41 -9.40 -26.52
N GLN A 360 13.12 -9.11 -26.29
CA GLN A 360 12.10 -10.15 -26.08
C GLN A 360 11.21 -10.28 -27.33
N VAL A 361 11.40 -11.35 -28.08
CA VAL A 361 10.78 -11.67 -29.39
C VAL A 361 10.17 -13.08 -29.36
N PHE A 362 9.49 -13.42 -28.26
CA PHE A 362 8.81 -14.70 -28.12
C PHE A 362 7.68 -14.84 -29.15
N GLY A 363 7.53 -16.05 -29.72
CA GLY A 363 6.43 -16.38 -30.64
C GLY A 363 6.57 -15.90 -32.08
N ILE A 364 7.63 -15.15 -32.43
CA ILE A 364 7.94 -14.78 -33.83
C ILE A 364 9.22 -15.44 -34.37
N VAL A 365 10.04 -16.04 -33.49
CA VAL A 365 11.32 -16.69 -33.82
C VAL A 365 11.24 -18.20 -33.48
N THR A 366 11.76 -19.05 -34.36
CA THR A 366 11.89 -20.51 -34.13
C THR A 366 13.15 -20.81 -33.31
N ASP A 367 13.26 -21.96 -32.66
CA ASP A 367 14.47 -22.31 -31.88
C ASP A 367 15.76 -22.27 -32.73
N SER A 368 15.67 -22.72 -33.99
CA SER A 368 16.78 -22.66 -34.95
C SER A 368 17.18 -21.23 -35.34
N SER A 369 16.22 -20.34 -35.59
CA SER A 369 16.50 -18.93 -35.88
C SER A 369 16.87 -18.12 -34.63
N LEU A 370 16.45 -18.56 -33.44
CA LEU A 370 16.81 -17.97 -32.16
C LEU A 370 18.28 -18.26 -31.79
N GLN A 371 18.80 -19.44 -32.15
CA GLN A 371 20.24 -19.71 -32.04
C GLN A 371 21.02 -18.79 -32.96
N LEU A 372 20.69 -18.75 -34.25
CA LEU A 372 21.37 -17.89 -35.23
C LEU A 372 21.31 -16.40 -34.83
N LEU A 373 20.17 -15.91 -34.35
CA LEU A 373 20.02 -14.52 -33.93
C LEU A 373 20.88 -14.19 -32.68
N ARG A 374 21.09 -15.15 -31.77
CA ARG A 374 22.01 -15.01 -30.62
C ARG A 374 23.48 -15.08 -31.02
N GLU A 375 23.82 -15.86 -32.05
CA GLU A 375 25.17 -15.91 -32.63
C GLU A 375 25.50 -14.62 -33.40
N THR A 376 24.51 -14.02 -34.09
CA THR A 376 24.64 -12.72 -34.77
C THR A 376 24.68 -11.54 -33.81
N LEU A 377 23.96 -11.59 -32.69
CA LEU A 377 23.81 -10.50 -31.71
C LEU A 377 24.32 -10.90 -30.31
N PRO A 378 25.62 -11.21 -30.13
CA PRO A 378 26.14 -11.86 -28.92
C PRO A 378 26.02 -11.01 -27.64
N ASP A 379 26.07 -9.68 -27.76
CA ASP A 379 25.95 -8.75 -26.63
C ASP A 379 24.50 -8.57 -26.12
N ILE A 380 23.50 -9.00 -26.91
CA ILE A 380 22.07 -8.81 -26.63
C ILE A 380 21.46 -10.08 -26.04
N LYS A 381 20.85 -9.97 -24.86
CA LYS A 381 20.17 -11.11 -24.22
C LYS A 381 18.78 -11.32 -24.81
N ILE A 382 18.67 -12.27 -25.73
CA ILE A 382 17.43 -12.56 -26.46
C ILE A 382 16.57 -13.62 -25.75
N ASN A 383 15.28 -13.34 -25.59
CA ASN A 383 14.27 -14.24 -25.00
C ASN A 383 14.67 -14.76 -23.60
N CYS A 384 15.08 -13.85 -22.71
CA CYS A 384 15.53 -14.15 -21.35
C CYS A 384 14.48 -13.83 -20.27
N SER A 385 13.42 -13.07 -20.58
CA SER A 385 12.48 -12.55 -19.59
C SER A 385 11.03 -12.63 -20.07
N HIS A 386 10.27 -13.59 -19.52
CA HIS A 386 8.88 -13.85 -19.88
C HIS A 386 7.86 -12.85 -19.28
N PHE A 387 8.28 -12.04 -18.30
CA PHE A 387 7.40 -11.15 -17.54
C PHE A 387 7.98 -9.73 -17.51
N THR A 388 7.11 -8.73 -17.69
CA THR A 388 7.47 -7.31 -17.54
C THR A 388 7.70 -6.94 -16.07
N SER A 389 8.69 -6.09 -15.81
CA SER A 389 8.92 -5.46 -14.50
C SER A 389 8.28 -4.07 -14.40
N ILE A 390 7.82 -3.49 -15.51
CA ILE A 390 7.48 -2.06 -15.61
C ILE A 390 6.31 -1.72 -14.68
N ALA A 391 6.57 -0.77 -13.76
CA ALA A 391 5.68 -0.31 -12.69
C ALA A 391 5.19 -1.40 -11.71
N ARG A 392 5.73 -2.63 -11.76
CA ARG A 392 5.22 -3.75 -10.95
C ARG A 392 5.58 -3.60 -9.46
N PRO A 393 4.60 -3.72 -8.52
CA PRO A 393 4.86 -3.50 -7.08
C PRO A 393 5.80 -4.51 -6.43
N THR A 394 5.74 -5.78 -6.82
CA THR A 394 6.69 -6.81 -6.37
C THR A 394 7.21 -7.54 -7.60
N VAL A 395 8.53 -7.70 -7.71
CA VAL A 395 9.20 -8.36 -8.84
C VAL A 395 9.96 -9.59 -8.34
N GLY A 396 9.84 -10.71 -9.06
CA GLY A 396 10.47 -12.00 -8.73
C GLY A 396 9.58 -12.97 -7.95
N SER A 397 10.02 -14.22 -7.83
CA SER A 397 9.22 -15.35 -7.32
C SER A 397 9.29 -15.58 -5.80
N LYS A 398 10.13 -14.83 -5.08
CA LYS A 398 10.26 -14.96 -3.62
C LYS A 398 9.04 -14.36 -2.91
N LYS A 399 8.64 -14.96 -1.77
CA LYS A 399 7.57 -14.45 -0.89
C LYS A 399 8.03 -13.21 -0.11
N ASN A 400 8.45 -12.17 -0.80
CA ASN A 400 8.82 -10.90 -0.20
C ASN A 400 7.56 -10.11 0.19
N HIS A 401 7.62 -9.45 1.34
CA HIS A 401 6.58 -8.55 1.87
C HIS A 401 6.87 -7.09 1.48
N ASP A 402 7.42 -6.93 0.28
CA ASP A 402 8.04 -5.70 -0.19
C ASP A 402 7.25 -5.15 -1.38
N ILE A 403 7.05 -3.83 -1.38
CA ILE A 403 6.28 -3.08 -2.38
C ILE A 403 7.15 -1.91 -2.86
N TRP A 404 7.55 -1.96 -4.14
CA TRP A 404 8.63 -1.15 -4.74
C TRP A 404 9.91 -1.11 -3.88
N GLY A 405 10.29 -2.27 -3.31
CA GLY A 405 11.44 -2.43 -2.42
C GLY A 405 11.20 -2.05 -0.96
N ILE A 406 10.07 -1.42 -0.63
CA ILE A 406 9.74 -1.03 0.74
C ILE A 406 9.10 -2.21 1.48
N LYS A 407 9.73 -2.67 2.56
CA LYS A 407 9.25 -3.79 3.39
C LYS A 407 8.16 -3.36 4.38
N CYS A 408 7.03 -4.05 4.38
CA CYS A 408 5.95 -3.76 5.33
C CYS A 408 6.25 -4.29 6.75
N ARG A 409 6.06 -3.44 7.78
CA ARG A 409 6.19 -3.78 9.21
C ARG A 409 4.95 -4.52 9.70
N LEU A 410 3.78 -3.91 9.49
CA LEU A 410 2.51 -4.47 9.91
C LEU A 410 2.03 -5.47 8.87
N THR A 411 2.09 -6.76 9.20
CA THR A 411 1.63 -7.84 8.33
C THR A 411 0.70 -8.77 9.10
N LEU A 412 -0.40 -9.21 8.48
CA LEU A 412 -1.13 -10.37 8.96
C LEU A 412 -0.39 -11.62 8.50
N ARG A 413 0.49 -12.17 9.34
CA ARG A 413 1.07 -13.51 9.10
C ARG A 413 -0.05 -14.55 9.12
N ASN A 414 -0.03 -15.51 8.19
CA ASN A 414 -0.77 -16.75 8.40
C ASN A 414 -0.12 -17.51 9.55
N THR A 415 -0.91 -17.86 10.56
CA THR A 415 -0.55 -18.87 11.56
C THR A 415 -0.70 -20.26 10.93
N SER A 416 0.18 -20.55 9.97
CA SER A 416 0.38 -21.87 9.37
C SER A 416 1.76 -22.36 9.79
N GLY A 417 1.81 -22.95 10.97
CA GLY A 417 2.90 -23.77 11.50
C GLY A 417 2.31 -25.08 11.99
#